data_AF-A0A2A5NP64-F1
#
_entry.id   AF-A0A2A5NP64-F1
#
_cell.length_a   1.000
_cell.length_b   1.000
_cell.length_c   1.000
_cell.angle_alpha   90.00
_cell.angle_beta   90.00
_cell.angle_gamma   90.00
#
_symmetry.space_group_name_H-M   'P 1'
#
loop_
_entity.id
_entity.type
_entity.pdbx_description
1 polymer ?
#
loop_
_entity_poly.entity_id
_entity_poly.type
_entity_poly.pdbx_seq_one_letter_code
_entity_poly.pdbx_strand_id
1 'polypeptide(L)'
;MTNQAGIPDVDVLLKAIDGKTKLTPLVGTFVASSMTDCTVDVGGGRIPARFGSGYLPEVNEPVNVWTFDDGTAFVMGPTVTKPAKGTVKSVASSLVTLATDFGDVVAPYIGSTPAAGQIMALRWHGGPVAIGVLSTTPAPPPAPDDPAPTTSRHVTVFTARDAGSWNRYGWQQAQVWASDSYYGAWFYGSKLADTLPSNATITGVEIYLSIVSTFGNRPNFALHGYQSKPSGQPSYGAQTTLAPTAGWVSLPTSWGNALRKGGGSFGVGVNHGGKNIFRSLAQDGMSGALRITATY
;
A
#
# COMPACT_ATOMS: atom_id res chain seq x y z
N MET A 1 -39.37 85.64 -2.57
CA MET A 1 -38.46 85.07 -1.56
C MET A 1 -37.94 83.76 -2.10
N THR A 2 -36.79 83.82 -2.77
CA THR A 2 -36.17 82.65 -3.41
C THR A 2 -34.94 82.34 -2.58
N ASN A 3 -35.02 81.30 -1.76
CA ASN A 3 -33.90 80.84 -0.93
C ASN A 3 -32.82 80.25 -1.84
N GLN A 4 -31.82 81.07 -2.16
CA GLN A 4 -30.58 80.61 -2.75
C GLN A 4 -29.75 80.02 -1.60
N ALA A 5 -29.84 78.69 -1.41
CA ALA A 5 -28.99 77.96 -0.49
C ALA A 5 -27.53 78.11 -0.97
N GLY A 6 -26.79 79.00 -0.30
CA GLY A 6 -25.38 79.21 -0.56
C GLY A 6 -24.62 77.90 -0.40
N ILE A 7 -23.86 77.55 -1.43
CA ILE A 7 -22.85 76.49 -1.37
C ILE A 7 -21.95 76.84 -0.17
N PRO A 8 -21.74 75.94 0.81
CA PRO A 8 -20.88 76.23 1.94
C PRO A 8 -19.50 76.65 1.45
N ASP A 9 -19.00 77.75 2.02
CA ASP A 9 -17.69 78.33 1.74
C ASP A 9 -16.61 77.24 1.80
N VAL A 10 -15.77 77.16 0.77
CA VAL A 10 -14.74 76.11 0.60
C VAL A 10 -13.81 76.07 1.83
N ASP A 11 -13.58 77.23 2.45
CA ASP A 11 -12.76 77.35 3.65
C ASP A 11 -13.37 76.66 4.87
N VAL A 12 -14.70 76.61 4.99
CA VAL A 12 -15.40 75.88 6.05
C VAL A 12 -15.26 74.37 5.85
N LEU A 13 -15.34 73.90 4.60
CA LEU A 13 -15.15 72.50 4.27
C LEU A 13 -13.69 72.05 4.50
N LEU A 14 -12.72 72.87 4.11
CA LEU A 14 -11.30 72.59 4.33
C LEU A 14 -10.96 72.55 5.83
N LYS A 15 -11.47 73.51 6.62
CA LYS A 15 -11.30 73.53 8.08
C LYS A 15 -11.93 72.31 8.77
N ALA A 16 -13.08 71.84 8.27
CA ALA A 16 -13.74 70.63 8.76
C ALA A 16 -13.01 69.34 8.39
N ILE A 17 -12.21 69.33 7.32
CA ILE A 17 -11.36 68.20 6.91
C ILE A 17 -10.04 68.21 7.68
N ASP A 18 -9.44 69.39 7.90
CA ASP A 18 -8.14 69.49 8.55
C ASP A 18 -8.18 69.18 10.06
N GLY A 19 -9.35 69.34 10.68
CA GLY A 19 -9.59 68.89 12.06
C GLY A 19 -9.86 67.38 12.21
N LYS A 20 -9.84 66.59 11.13
CA LYS A 20 -10.04 65.14 11.19
C LYS A 20 -8.71 64.40 11.24
N THR A 21 -8.65 63.37 12.07
CA THR A 21 -7.54 62.41 12.14
C THR A 21 -7.24 61.85 10.75
N LYS A 22 -6.01 62.06 10.27
CA LYS A 22 -5.55 61.57 8.97
C LYS A 22 -5.08 60.13 9.09
N LEU A 23 -5.65 59.25 8.26
CA LEU A 23 -5.25 57.85 8.15
C LEU A 23 -4.36 57.67 6.91
N THR A 24 -3.17 57.10 7.11
CA THR A 24 -2.26 56.73 6.02
C THR A 24 -2.13 55.21 5.95
N PRO A 25 -2.59 54.57 4.85
CA PRO A 25 -2.37 53.15 4.62
C PRO A 25 -0.95 52.91 4.09
N LEU A 26 -0.25 51.95 4.69
CA LEU A 26 1.12 51.56 4.36
C LEU A 26 1.20 50.03 4.25
N VAL A 27 2.23 49.54 3.57
CA VAL A 27 2.62 48.13 3.59
C VAL A 27 3.90 48.01 4.41
N GLY A 28 3.89 47.08 5.35
CA GLY A 28 5.04 46.76 6.20
C GLY A 28 5.32 45.28 6.29
N THR A 29 6.35 44.92 7.04
CA THR A 29 6.71 43.53 7.35
C THR A 29 6.52 43.30 8.85
N PHE A 30 5.75 42.28 9.22
CA PHE A 30 5.55 41.91 10.62
C PHE A 30 6.84 41.34 11.21
N VAL A 31 7.23 41.82 12.38
CA VAL A 31 8.49 41.41 13.04
C VAL A 31 8.21 40.53 14.24
N ALA A 32 7.42 41.03 15.20
CA ALA A 32 7.16 40.33 16.44
C ALA A 32 5.89 40.85 17.12
N SER A 33 5.25 39.98 17.90
CA SER A 33 4.19 40.33 18.84
C SER A 33 4.68 40.31 20.29
N SER A 34 4.00 41.10 21.11
CA SER A 34 4.05 41.08 22.57
C SER A 34 2.62 40.85 23.10
N MET A 35 2.43 40.90 24.42
CA MET A 35 1.10 40.66 25.02
C MET A 35 0.03 41.69 24.58
N THR A 36 0.42 42.92 24.28
CA THR A 36 -0.52 44.02 23.97
C THR A 36 -0.26 44.69 22.62
N ASP A 37 0.98 44.63 22.13
CA ASP A 37 1.43 45.37 20.97
C ASP A 37 2.24 44.47 20.02
N CYS A 38 2.56 44.99 18.84
CA CYS A 38 3.41 44.35 17.85
C CYS A 38 4.41 45.34 17.26
N THR A 39 5.38 44.83 16.52
CA THR A 39 6.36 45.64 15.80
C THR A 39 6.32 45.30 14.32
N VAL A 40 6.38 46.33 13.50
CA VAL A 40 6.38 46.22 12.04
C VAL A 40 7.49 47.08 11.46
N ASP A 41 8.12 46.60 10.40
CA ASP A 41 9.08 47.36 9.62
C ASP A 41 8.33 48.04 8.46
N VAL A 42 8.36 49.37 8.40
CA VAL A 42 7.69 50.19 7.38
C VAL A 42 8.66 51.26 6.91
N GLY A 43 8.80 51.44 5.59
CA GLY A 43 9.63 52.51 5.02
C GLY A 43 11.10 52.49 5.43
N GLY A 44 11.65 51.33 5.80
CA GLY A 44 13.05 51.16 6.23
C GLY A 44 13.29 51.39 7.73
N GLY A 45 12.25 51.65 8.52
CA GLY A 45 12.33 51.77 9.97
C GLY A 45 11.38 50.83 10.71
N ARG A 46 11.68 50.52 11.97
CA ARG A 46 10.84 49.71 12.85
C ARG A 46 9.93 50.60 13.69
N ILE A 47 8.63 50.35 13.65
CA ILE A 47 7.64 51.09 14.45
C ILE A 47 6.82 50.16 15.34
N PRO A 48 6.40 50.60 16.54
CA PRO A 48 5.40 49.89 17.33
C PRO A 48 4.00 50.06 16.70
N ALA A 49 3.20 49.02 16.75
CA ALA A 49 1.82 48.98 16.25
C ALA A 49 0.94 48.10 17.14
N ARG A 50 -0.38 48.19 16.96
CA ARG A 50 -1.38 47.33 17.62
C ARG A 50 -2.07 46.43 16.60
N PHE A 51 -2.67 45.34 17.05
CA PHE A 51 -3.53 44.54 16.18
C PHE A 51 -4.87 45.26 15.99
N GLY A 52 -5.20 45.61 14.74
CA GLY A 52 -6.48 46.20 14.36
C GLY A 52 -7.52 45.16 13.94
N SER A 53 -7.13 43.89 13.82
CA SER A 53 -8.02 42.78 13.51
C SER A 53 -7.68 41.55 14.36
N GLY A 54 -8.53 40.52 14.29
CA GLY A 54 -8.23 39.24 14.95
C GLY A 54 -7.06 38.48 14.31
N TYR A 55 -6.53 38.93 13.18
CA TYR A 55 -5.48 38.24 12.45
C TYR A 55 -4.12 38.34 13.16
N LEU A 56 -3.42 37.21 13.31
CA LEU A 56 -2.05 37.19 13.82
C LEU A 56 -1.09 36.81 12.67
N PRO A 57 -0.31 37.77 12.13
CA PRO A 57 0.66 37.50 11.07
C PRO A 57 1.80 36.60 11.52
N GLU A 58 2.44 35.94 10.56
CA GLU A 58 3.71 35.25 10.74
C GLU A 58 4.88 36.23 10.73
N VAL A 59 5.97 35.89 11.42
CA VAL A 59 7.22 36.67 11.38
C VAL A 59 7.70 36.76 9.92
N ASN A 60 8.05 37.96 9.49
CA ASN A 60 8.39 38.34 8.11
C ASN A 60 7.22 38.37 7.11
N GLU A 61 5.98 38.26 7.57
CA GLU A 61 4.83 38.36 6.68
C GLU A 61 4.56 39.83 6.27
N PRO A 62 4.31 40.11 4.97
CA PRO A 62 3.87 41.43 4.54
C PRO A 62 2.44 41.73 5.02
N VAL A 63 2.27 42.88 5.66
CA VAL A 63 1.01 43.30 6.29
C VAL A 63 0.57 44.70 5.87
N ASN A 64 -0.73 44.92 5.85
CA ASN A 64 -1.33 46.25 5.75
C ASN A 64 -1.28 46.94 7.11
N VAL A 65 -0.67 48.12 7.16
CA VAL A 65 -0.52 48.95 8.36
C VAL A 65 -1.25 50.26 8.15
N TRP A 66 -2.08 50.66 9.11
CA TRP A 66 -2.70 51.98 9.13
C TRP A 66 -2.04 52.84 10.19
N THR A 67 -1.45 53.96 9.78
CA THR A 67 -0.87 54.94 10.70
C THR A 67 -1.77 56.17 10.77
N PHE A 68 -2.00 56.65 11.98
CA PHE A 68 -2.72 57.88 12.26
C PHE A 68 -1.75 59.03 12.57
N ASP A 69 -2.22 60.26 12.40
CA ASP A 69 -1.45 61.48 12.68
C ASP A 69 -1.07 61.67 14.16
N ASP A 70 -1.77 61.01 15.08
CA ASP A 70 -1.41 60.92 16.51
C ASP A 70 -0.24 59.97 16.80
N GLY A 71 0.35 59.35 15.76
CA GLY A 71 1.47 58.42 15.87
C GLY A 71 1.06 56.97 16.18
N THR A 72 -0.24 56.67 16.30
CA THR A 72 -0.70 55.30 16.48
C THR A 72 -0.67 54.53 15.17
N ALA A 73 -0.33 53.23 15.26
CA ALA A 73 -0.28 52.34 14.11
C ALA A 73 -1.04 51.05 14.40
N PHE A 74 -1.76 50.53 13.40
CA PHE A 74 -2.54 49.30 13.50
C PHE A 74 -2.23 48.35 12.34
N VAL A 75 -1.95 47.10 12.68
CA VAL A 75 -1.84 45.99 11.72
C VAL A 75 -3.23 45.46 11.41
N MET A 76 -3.64 45.61 10.16
CA MET A 76 -5.00 45.27 9.73
C MET A 76 -5.12 43.84 9.21
N GLY A 77 -4.02 43.28 8.69
CA GLY A 77 -4.01 41.92 8.15
C GLY A 77 -2.91 41.72 7.09
N PRO A 78 -2.88 40.56 6.43
CA PRO A 78 -1.91 40.27 5.39
C PRO A 78 -2.16 41.12 4.14
N THR A 79 -1.14 41.32 3.30
CA THR A 79 -1.30 41.96 1.99
C THR A 79 -1.95 41.04 0.96
N VAL A 80 -1.86 39.72 1.16
CA VAL A 80 -2.44 38.70 0.29
C VAL A 80 -3.61 38.04 1.02
N THR A 81 -4.73 37.90 0.32
CA THR A 81 -5.91 37.19 0.85
C THR A 81 -5.54 35.75 1.16
N LYS A 82 -5.83 35.32 2.39
CA LYS A 82 -5.63 33.95 2.84
C LYS A 82 -6.95 33.16 2.75
N PRO A 83 -6.97 31.94 2.19
CA PRO A 83 -8.21 31.18 2.02
C PRO A 83 -8.82 30.79 3.36
N ALA A 84 -10.13 31.01 3.51
CA ALA A 84 -10.86 30.63 4.73
C ALA A 84 -11.25 29.15 4.78
N LYS A 85 -11.14 28.42 3.66
CA LYS A 85 -11.50 27.00 3.54
C LYS A 85 -10.73 26.33 2.40
N GLY A 86 -10.72 25.00 2.40
CA GLY A 86 -10.19 24.20 1.30
C GLY A 86 -10.73 22.76 1.31
N THR A 87 -10.55 22.06 0.20
CA THR A 87 -10.98 20.66 0.02
C THR A 87 -9.81 19.72 0.29
N VAL A 88 -10.01 18.69 1.10
CA VAL A 88 -8.99 17.69 1.47
C VAL A 88 -8.57 16.91 0.23
N LYS A 89 -7.30 17.06 -0.14
CA LYS A 89 -6.66 16.33 -1.24
C LYS A 89 -5.94 15.08 -0.71
N SER A 90 -5.26 15.21 0.41
CA SER A 90 -4.54 14.11 1.06
C SER A 90 -4.34 14.40 2.54
N VAL A 91 -4.20 13.34 3.34
CA VAL A 91 -3.85 13.42 4.76
C VAL A 91 -2.62 12.57 5.00
N ALA A 92 -1.62 13.15 5.66
CA ALA A 92 -0.39 12.47 6.01
C ALA A 92 -0.03 12.80 7.47
N SER A 93 -0.12 11.78 8.34
CA SER A 93 0.08 11.95 9.78
C SER A 93 -0.84 13.06 10.34
N SER A 94 -0.29 14.06 11.03
CA SER A 94 -1.02 15.20 11.60
C SER A 94 -1.18 16.40 10.64
N LEU A 95 -0.87 16.23 9.35
CA LEU A 95 -0.97 17.28 8.34
C LEU A 95 -2.03 16.91 7.29
N VAL A 96 -2.77 17.93 6.86
CA VAL A 96 -3.73 17.84 5.76
C VAL A 96 -3.30 18.77 4.63
N THR A 97 -3.34 18.26 3.40
CA THR A 97 -3.19 19.07 2.19
C THR A 97 -4.57 19.46 1.69
N LEU A 98 -4.86 20.75 1.70
CA LEU A 98 -6.12 21.34 1.27
C LEU A 98 -5.93 22.04 -0.07
N ALA A 99 -6.72 21.66 -1.07
CA ALA A 99 -6.85 22.42 -2.30
C ALA A 99 -7.73 23.65 -2.02
N THR A 100 -7.20 24.85 -2.25
CA THR A 100 -7.90 26.12 -2.08
C THR A 100 -7.95 26.91 -3.39
N ASP A 101 -8.76 27.97 -3.45
CA ASP A 101 -8.82 28.86 -4.62
C ASP A 101 -7.49 29.60 -4.90
N PHE A 102 -6.55 29.57 -3.94
CA PHE A 102 -5.24 30.22 -4.04
C PHE A 102 -4.08 29.20 -4.12
N GLY A 103 -4.40 27.92 -4.35
CA GLY A 103 -3.42 26.82 -4.42
C GLY A 103 -3.52 25.84 -3.26
N ASP A 104 -2.59 24.89 -3.22
CA ASP A 104 -2.54 23.87 -2.17
C ASP A 104 -1.93 24.45 -0.88
N VAL A 105 -2.63 24.27 0.25
CA VAL A 105 -2.18 24.66 1.58
C VAL A 105 -1.98 23.40 2.42
N VAL A 106 -0.80 23.26 3.02
CA VAL A 106 -0.51 22.21 4.01
C VAL A 106 -0.69 22.80 5.39
N ALA A 107 -1.56 22.18 6.19
CA ALA A 107 -1.89 22.67 7.53
C ALA A 107 -1.98 21.50 8.53
N PRO A 108 -1.56 21.68 9.79
CA PRO A 108 -2.02 20.81 10.87
C PRO A 108 -3.53 20.90 11.02
N TYR A 109 -4.16 19.78 11.40
CA TYR A 109 -5.60 19.74 11.67
C TYR A 109 -5.90 19.45 13.14
N ILE A 110 -7.05 19.93 13.60
CA ILE A 110 -7.58 19.68 14.95
C ILE A 110 -8.77 18.72 14.83
N GLY A 111 -8.84 17.75 15.75
CA GLY A 111 -9.95 16.80 15.83
C GLY A 111 -9.67 15.47 15.12
N SER A 112 -10.72 14.84 14.60
CA SER A 112 -10.60 13.56 13.90
C SER A 112 -9.94 13.70 12.54
N THR A 113 -9.23 12.65 12.11
CA THR A 113 -8.59 12.58 10.79
C THR A 113 -9.63 12.81 9.69
N PRO A 114 -9.47 13.85 8.85
CA PRO A 114 -10.42 14.13 7.77
C PRO A 114 -10.23 13.13 6.62
N ALA A 115 -11.26 12.98 5.79
CA ALA A 115 -11.24 12.15 4.59
C ALA A 115 -11.08 13.01 3.33
N ALA A 116 -10.52 12.42 2.28
CA ALA A 116 -10.38 13.08 0.98
C ALA A 116 -11.74 13.53 0.43
N GLY A 117 -11.78 14.70 -0.20
CA GLY A 117 -12.99 15.32 -0.73
C GLY A 117 -13.78 16.14 0.29
N GLN A 118 -13.45 16.09 1.59
CA GLN A 118 -14.13 16.91 2.59
C GLN A 118 -13.70 18.38 2.52
N ILE A 119 -14.59 19.32 2.85
CA ILE A 119 -14.24 20.75 2.96
C ILE A 119 -13.94 21.07 4.42
N MET A 120 -12.76 21.64 4.66
CA MET A 120 -12.34 22.09 5.98
C MET A 120 -12.21 23.60 6.05
N ALA A 121 -12.54 24.16 7.21
CA ALA A 121 -12.26 25.55 7.51
C ALA A 121 -10.79 25.73 7.88
N LEU A 122 -10.19 26.81 7.38
CA LEU A 122 -8.82 27.22 7.65
C LEU A 122 -8.82 28.47 8.53
N ARG A 123 -7.92 28.47 9.50
CA ARG A 123 -7.68 29.59 10.40
C ARG A 123 -6.21 30.00 10.31
N TRP A 124 -5.95 31.31 10.31
CA TRP A 124 -4.62 31.87 10.09
C TRP A 124 -4.18 32.70 11.30
N HIS A 125 -3.50 32.06 12.25
CA HIS A 125 -2.87 32.74 13.38
C HIS A 125 -1.47 32.17 13.59
N GLY A 126 -0.45 32.85 13.10
CA GLY A 126 0.92 32.34 13.11
C GLY A 126 1.13 31.10 12.24
N GLY A 127 0.26 30.89 11.24
CA GLY A 127 0.28 29.73 10.36
C GLY A 127 -1.13 29.25 9.97
N PRO A 128 -1.25 28.44 8.90
CA PRO A 128 -2.50 27.78 8.56
C PRO A 128 -2.80 26.65 9.56
N VAL A 129 -4.03 26.61 10.08
CA VAL A 129 -4.54 25.49 10.90
C VAL A 129 -5.92 25.10 10.40
N ALA A 130 -6.13 23.81 10.13
CA ALA A 130 -7.42 23.27 9.74
C ALA A 130 -8.26 22.95 10.99
N ILE A 131 -9.32 23.72 11.23
CA ILE A 131 -10.06 23.70 12.52
C ILE A 131 -11.20 22.67 12.56
N GLY A 132 -11.65 22.17 11.41
CA GLY A 132 -12.69 21.15 11.34
C GLY A 132 -13.36 21.06 9.96
N VAL A 133 -14.05 19.94 9.75
CA VAL A 133 -14.88 19.70 8.56
C VAL A 133 -16.17 20.52 8.66
N LEU A 134 -16.53 21.24 7.60
CA LEU A 134 -17.75 22.04 7.57
C LEU A 134 -18.98 21.13 7.47
N SER A 135 -20.04 21.43 8.23
CA SER A 135 -21.27 20.62 8.29
C SER A 135 -22.02 20.50 6.97
N THR A 136 -21.78 21.41 6.02
CA THR A 136 -22.37 21.40 4.66
C THR A 136 -21.57 20.54 3.67
N THR A 137 -20.55 19.83 4.14
CA THR A 137 -19.77 18.91 3.31
C THR A 137 -20.54 17.61 3.18
N PRO A 138 -20.93 17.18 1.96
CA PRO A 138 -21.46 15.83 1.76
C PRO A 138 -20.46 14.82 2.34
N ALA A 139 -20.95 13.76 2.99
CA ALA A 139 -20.07 12.65 3.32
C ALA A 139 -19.32 12.23 2.03
N PRO A 140 -18.00 12.00 2.09
CA PRO A 140 -17.29 11.46 0.94
C PRO A 140 -18.06 10.24 0.44
N PRO A 141 -18.21 10.06 -0.88
CA PRO A 141 -18.75 8.80 -1.39
C PRO A 141 -17.95 7.67 -0.73
N PRO A 142 -18.62 6.61 -0.23
CA PRO A 142 -17.90 5.47 0.30
C PRO A 142 -16.89 5.02 -0.75
N ALA A 143 -15.67 4.70 -0.30
CA ALA A 143 -14.69 4.10 -1.19
C ALA A 143 -15.35 2.90 -1.90
N PRO A 144 -15.04 2.65 -3.18
CA PRO A 144 -15.46 1.41 -3.81
C PRO A 144 -15.07 0.25 -2.89
N ASP A 145 -15.97 -0.70 -2.68
CA ASP A 145 -15.61 -1.92 -1.98
C ASP A 145 -14.33 -2.47 -2.64
N ASP A 146 -13.34 -2.83 -1.83
CA ASP A 146 -12.17 -3.54 -2.34
C ASP A 146 -12.67 -4.71 -3.20
N PRO A 147 -12.04 -4.97 -4.37
CA PRO A 147 -12.43 -6.10 -5.20
C PRO A 147 -12.46 -7.35 -4.32
N ALA A 148 -13.62 -8.01 -4.25
CA ALA A 148 -13.75 -9.26 -3.53
C ALA A 148 -12.62 -10.19 -4.00
N PRO A 149 -11.92 -10.91 -3.10
CA PRO A 149 -10.87 -11.84 -3.51
C PRO A 149 -11.50 -12.86 -4.45
N THR A 150 -11.20 -12.74 -5.74
CA THR A 150 -11.70 -13.66 -6.75
C THR A 150 -10.85 -14.92 -6.68
N THR A 151 -11.31 -15.91 -5.92
CA THR A 151 -10.70 -17.24 -5.98
C THR A 151 -10.90 -17.79 -7.39
N SER A 152 -9.81 -17.96 -8.13
CA SER A 152 -9.84 -18.46 -9.49
C SER A 152 -9.25 -19.87 -9.56
N ARG A 153 -9.71 -20.68 -10.52
CA ARG A 153 -9.23 -22.06 -10.68
C ARG A 153 -7.89 -22.04 -11.44
N HIS A 154 -6.85 -22.54 -10.80
CA HIS A 154 -5.51 -22.70 -11.38
C HIS A 154 -5.18 -24.18 -11.60
N VAL A 155 -4.56 -24.48 -12.74
CA VAL A 155 -3.98 -25.81 -13.04
C VAL A 155 -2.51 -25.60 -13.37
N THR A 156 -1.63 -26.10 -12.52
CA THR A 156 -0.17 -25.91 -12.63
C THR A 156 0.53 -27.25 -12.77
N VAL A 157 1.52 -27.33 -13.66
CA VAL A 157 2.34 -28.52 -13.88
C VAL A 157 3.74 -28.31 -13.32
N PHE A 158 4.20 -29.24 -12.50
CA PHE A 158 5.49 -29.27 -11.85
C PHE A 158 6.29 -30.48 -12.34
N THR A 159 7.22 -30.24 -13.27
CA THR A 159 8.21 -31.26 -13.67
C THR A 159 9.17 -31.56 -12.53
N ALA A 160 9.60 -32.81 -12.41
CA ALA A 160 10.66 -33.20 -11.49
C ALA A 160 12.00 -32.64 -11.95
N ARG A 161 12.82 -32.19 -10.99
CA ARG A 161 14.18 -31.66 -11.26
C ARG A 161 15.23 -32.76 -11.32
N ASP A 162 14.97 -33.85 -10.62
CA ASP A 162 15.84 -35.02 -10.58
C ASP A 162 15.00 -36.28 -10.35
N ALA A 163 15.52 -37.43 -10.79
CA ALA A 163 14.89 -38.72 -10.60
C ALA A 163 15.94 -39.85 -10.56
N GLY A 164 15.54 -40.99 -10.03
CA GLY A 164 16.33 -42.21 -10.14
C GLY A 164 15.90 -43.31 -9.19
N SER A 165 16.74 -44.34 -9.10
CA SER A 165 16.54 -45.45 -8.18
C SER A 165 17.75 -45.75 -7.32
N TRP A 166 17.48 -45.88 -6.02
CA TRP A 166 18.43 -46.32 -5.01
C TRP A 166 18.36 -47.83 -4.81
N ASN A 167 19.50 -48.49 -4.60
CA ASN A 167 19.59 -49.84 -4.06
C ASN A 167 20.69 -49.92 -2.99
N ARG A 168 21.02 -51.13 -2.50
CA ARG A 168 22.06 -51.34 -1.48
C ARG A 168 23.45 -50.78 -1.83
N TYR A 169 23.72 -50.48 -3.09
CA TYR A 169 24.98 -49.93 -3.59
C TYR A 169 24.91 -48.44 -3.93
N GLY A 170 23.75 -47.80 -3.78
CA GLY A 170 23.57 -46.37 -4.00
C GLY A 170 22.55 -46.01 -5.09
N TRP A 171 22.62 -44.77 -5.58
CA TRP A 171 21.85 -44.32 -6.75
C TRP A 171 22.48 -44.89 -8.02
N GLN A 172 21.86 -45.93 -8.59
CA GLN A 172 22.48 -46.69 -9.70
C GLN A 172 22.01 -46.24 -11.08
N GLN A 173 20.84 -45.62 -11.17
CA GLN A 173 20.21 -45.33 -12.46
C GLN A 173 19.25 -44.15 -12.39
N ALA A 174 19.09 -43.49 -13.53
CA ALA A 174 18.22 -42.32 -13.70
C ALA A 174 16.75 -42.68 -13.91
N GLN A 175 16.44 -43.93 -14.26
CA GLN A 175 15.06 -44.43 -14.32
C GLN A 175 14.52 -44.66 -12.91
N VAL A 176 13.21 -44.48 -12.76
CA VAL A 176 12.52 -44.71 -11.50
C VAL A 176 11.92 -46.11 -11.54
N TRP A 177 12.39 -46.97 -10.66
CA TRP A 177 11.97 -48.36 -10.54
C TRP A 177 11.25 -48.57 -9.22
N ALA A 178 10.09 -49.21 -9.29
CA ALA A 178 9.46 -49.86 -8.15
C ALA A 178 9.81 -51.34 -8.22
N SER A 179 10.70 -51.82 -7.36
CA SER A 179 10.99 -53.25 -7.26
C SER A 179 11.53 -53.65 -5.89
N ASP A 180 11.66 -54.95 -5.64
CA ASP A 180 12.12 -55.47 -4.34
C ASP A 180 13.52 -54.98 -3.96
N SER A 181 14.37 -54.69 -4.95
CA SER A 181 15.74 -54.22 -4.72
C SER A 181 15.95 -52.73 -5.01
N TYR A 182 14.93 -52.00 -5.49
CA TYR A 182 15.07 -50.60 -5.86
C TYR A 182 13.97 -49.71 -5.29
N TYR A 183 14.41 -48.56 -4.79
CA TYR A 183 13.57 -47.47 -4.30
C TYR A 183 13.62 -46.33 -5.31
N GLY A 184 12.52 -46.08 -6.00
CA GLY A 184 12.43 -45.05 -7.02
C GLY A 184 11.97 -43.72 -6.44
N ALA A 185 12.49 -42.59 -6.94
CA ALA A 185 12.08 -41.26 -6.50
C ALA A 185 12.13 -40.22 -7.62
N TRP A 186 11.18 -39.29 -7.57
CA TRP A 186 11.15 -38.04 -8.31
C TRP A 186 11.23 -36.88 -7.32
N PHE A 187 12.17 -35.97 -7.55
CA PHE A 187 12.46 -34.84 -6.68
C PHE A 187 11.96 -33.55 -7.33
N TYR A 188 11.16 -32.75 -6.62
CA TYR A 188 10.69 -31.45 -7.12
C TYR A 188 11.39 -30.27 -6.42
N GLY A 189 12.06 -30.52 -5.31
CA GLY A 189 12.62 -29.47 -4.46
C GLY A 189 11.52 -28.62 -3.81
N SER A 190 11.82 -27.35 -3.55
CA SER A 190 10.87 -26.39 -2.95
C SER A 190 9.83 -25.86 -3.95
N LYS A 191 9.92 -26.19 -5.25
CA LYS A 191 9.14 -25.58 -6.33
C LYS A 191 7.64 -25.52 -6.06
N LEU A 192 7.04 -26.57 -5.50
CA LEU A 192 5.62 -26.59 -5.19
C LEU A 192 5.25 -25.66 -4.03
N ALA A 193 6.07 -25.64 -2.97
CA ALA A 193 5.88 -24.76 -1.83
C ALA A 193 6.09 -23.29 -2.19
N ASP A 194 7.04 -23.00 -3.07
CA ASP A 194 7.37 -21.64 -3.51
C ASP A 194 6.34 -21.07 -4.52
N THR A 195 5.61 -21.94 -5.24
CA THR A 195 4.68 -21.52 -6.30
C THR A 195 3.23 -21.46 -5.84
N LEU A 196 2.80 -22.37 -4.97
CA LEU A 196 1.40 -22.47 -4.54
C LEU A 196 1.17 -21.64 -3.26
N PRO A 197 0.26 -20.65 -3.28
CA PRO A 197 -0.01 -19.82 -2.10
C PRO A 197 -0.43 -20.62 -0.85
N SER A 198 -0.13 -20.08 0.32
CA SER A 198 -0.47 -20.70 1.62
C SER A 198 -1.98 -20.77 1.90
N ASN A 199 -2.81 -20.02 1.17
CA ASN A 199 -4.28 -20.09 1.18
C ASN A 199 -4.87 -20.96 0.05
N ALA A 200 -4.05 -21.52 -0.84
CA ALA A 200 -4.55 -22.33 -1.95
C ALA A 200 -5.28 -23.60 -1.48
N THR A 201 -6.49 -23.79 -1.99
CA THR A 201 -7.27 -25.01 -1.76
C THR A 201 -7.01 -25.99 -2.91
N ILE A 202 -6.31 -27.08 -2.62
CA ILE A 202 -5.98 -28.11 -3.63
C ILE A 202 -7.16 -29.05 -3.83
N THR A 203 -7.66 -29.10 -5.06
CA THR A 203 -8.83 -29.89 -5.48
C THR A 203 -8.46 -31.06 -6.38
N GLY A 204 -7.24 -31.10 -6.92
CA GLY A 204 -6.75 -32.21 -7.73
C GLY A 204 -5.24 -32.34 -7.71
N VAL A 205 -4.75 -33.58 -7.68
CA VAL A 205 -3.33 -33.93 -7.77
C VAL A 205 -3.22 -35.12 -8.69
N GLU A 206 -2.37 -35.02 -9.71
CA GLU A 206 -2.10 -36.12 -10.63
C GLU A 206 -0.60 -36.22 -10.88
N ILE A 207 -0.10 -37.42 -11.13
CA ILE A 207 1.27 -37.67 -11.55
C ILE A 207 1.30 -38.23 -12.96
N TYR A 208 2.22 -37.75 -13.79
CA TYR A 208 2.44 -38.28 -15.13
C TYR A 208 3.39 -39.49 -15.06
N LEU A 209 2.87 -40.68 -15.34
CA LEU A 209 3.65 -41.92 -15.36
C LEU A 209 4.07 -42.27 -16.79
N SER A 210 5.35 -42.07 -17.08
CA SER A 210 5.95 -42.49 -18.35
C SER A 210 6.48 -43.92 -18.24
N ILE A 211 5.63 -44.89 -18.56
CA ILE A 211 5.90 -46.31 -18.31
C ILE A 211 6.82 -46.89 -19.40
N VAL A 212 7.84 -47.64 -18.96
CA VAL A 212 8.67 -48.51 -19.81
C VAL A 212 8.16 -49.95 -19.75
N SER A 213 7.93 -50.47 -18.53
CA SER A 213 7.41 -51.80 -18.32
C SER A 213 6.70 -51.91 -16.97
N THR A 214 5.71 -52.78 -16.89
CA THR A 214 5.02 -53.14 -15.64
C THR A 214 5.02 -54.66 -15.50
N PHE A 215 5.32 -55.16 -14.30
CA PHE A 215 5.35 -56.59 -14.03
C PHE A 215 5.13 -56.86 -12.54
N GLY A 216 4.39 -57.91 -12.21
CA GLY A 216 4.14 -58.31 -10.81
C GLY A 216 3.22 -57.35 -10.06
N ASN A 217 3.51 -57.14 -8.77
CA ASN A 217 2.68 -56.35 -7.87
C ASN A 217 2.63 -54.87 -8.28
N ARG A 218 1.55 -54.21 -7.86
CA ARG A 218 1.38 -52.76 -8.05
C ARG A 218 2.43 -51.99 -7.22
N PRO A 219 3.02 -50.92 -7.77
CA PRO A 219 3.95 -50.04 -7.05
C PRO A 219 3.27 -49.33 -5.88
N ASN A 220 3.99 -49.19 -4.77
CA ASN A 220 3.55 -48.41 -3.61
C ASN A 220 4.10 -46.99 -3.72
N PHE A 221 3.26 -46.05 -4.12
CA PHE A 221 3.67 -44.65 -4.18
C PHE A 221 3.65 -44.03 -2.79
N ALA A 222 4.53 -43.09 -2.52
CA ALA A 222 4.55 -42.33 -1.28
C ALA A 222 5.23 -40.97 -1.48
N LEU A 223 4.95 -40.03 -0.57
CA LEU A 223 5.72 -38.81 -0.44
C LEU A 223 7.05 -39.07 0.28
N HIS A 224 8.05 -38.24 -0.01
CA HIS A 224 9.31 -38.20 0.73
C HIS A 224 9.79 -36.76 1.00
N GLY A 225 10.59 -36.60 2.05
CA GLY A 225 11.06 -35.31 2.56
C GLY A 225 12.37 -34.80 1.98
N TYR A 226 12.88 -35.41 0.91
CA TYR A 226 14.15 -35.01 0.30
C TYR A 226 13.95 -34.06 -0.88
N GLN A 227 14.61 -32.91 -0.84
CA GLN A 227 14.64 -31.99 -1.97
C GLN A 227 15.51 -32.53 -3.13
N SER A 228 16.59 -33.25 -2.83
CA SER A 228 17.51 -33.89 -3.78
C SER A 228 17.82 -35.31 -3.33
N LYS A 229 18.49 -36.10 -4.18
CA LYS A 229 18.97 -37.44 -3.83
C LYS A 229 19.74 -37.44 -2.50
N PRO A 230 19.25 -38.11 -1.43
CA PRO A 230 20.02 -38.31 -0.21
C PRO A 230 21.25 -39.19 -0.46
N SER A 231 22.25 -39.11 0.43
CA SER A 231 23.44 -39.98 0.40
C SER A 231 23.15 -41.43 0.80
N GLY A 232 21.98 -41.71 1.37
CA GLY A 232 21.54 -43.04 1.79
C GLY A 232 20.19 -43.42 1.18
N GLN A 233 19.64 -44.53 1.67
CA GLN A 233 18.32 -45.00 1.24
C GLN A 233 17.24 -43.94 1.53
N PRO A 234 16.40 -43.58 0.54
CA PRO A 234 15.29 -42.68 0.79
C PRO A 234 14.25 -43.33 1.72
N SER A 235 13.86 -42.60 2.77
CA SER A 235 12.67 -42.92 3.57
C SER A 235 11.40 -42.39 2.90
N TYR A 236 10.30 -43.14 3.01
CA TYR A 236 9.00 -42.79 2.47
C TYR A 236 7.96 -42.68 3.58
N GLY A 237 7.00 -41.77 3.39
CA GLY A 237 5.85 -41.64 4.28
C GLY A 237 4.79 -42.73 4.05
N ALA A 238 3.54 -42.39 4.38
CA ALA A 238 2.40 -43.28 4.14
C ALA A 238 2.29 -43.67 2.66
N GLN A 239 2.14 -44.96 2.41
CA GLN A 239 2.13 -45.54 1.07
C GLN A 239 0.71 -45.66 0.53
N THR A 240 0.57 -45.51 -0.78
CA THR A 240 -0.65 -45.75 -1.54
C THR A 240 -0.30 -46.61 -2.74
N THR A 241 -0.86 -47.83 -2.77
CA THR A 241 -0.69 -48.73 -3.90
C THR A 241 -1.53 -48.26 -5.07
N LEU A 242 -0.91 -47.97 -6.21
CA LEU A 242 -1.60 -47.49 -7.41
C LEU A 242 -1.34 -48.43 -8.59
N ALA A 243 -2.35 -48.69 -9.40
CA ALA A 243 -2.17 -49.38 -10.67
C ALA A 243 -1.52 -48.40 -11.66
N PRO A 244 -0.31 -48.67 -12.17
CA PRO A 244 0.37 -47.74 -13.06
C PRO A 244 -0.28 -47.81 -14.44
N THR A 245 -0.91 -46.72 -14.86
CA THR A 245 -1.37 -46.49 -16.23
C THR A 245 -0.50 -45.40 -16.86
N ALA A 246 -0.21 -45.50 -18.16
CA ALA A 246 0.57 -44.47 -18.83
C ALA A 246 -0.21 -43.14 -18.86
N GLY A 247 0.49 -42.02 -18.63
CA GLY A 247 -0.10 -40.69 -18.60
C GLY A 247 -0.46 -40.22 -17.19
N TRP A 248 -1.46 -39.33 -17.09
CA TRP A 248 -1.87 -38.72 -15.82
C TRP A 248 -2.65 -39.70 -14.94
N VAL A 249 -2.18 -39.89 -13.71
CA VAL A 249 -2.80 -40.76 -12.71
C VAL A 249 -3.10 -39.96 -11.45
N SER A 250 -4.34 -40.04 -10.96
CA SER A 250 -4.76 -39.33 -9.76
C SER A 250 -4.02 -39.80 -8.51
N LEU A 251 -3.60 -38.82 -7.70
CA LEU A 251 -3.03 -39.00 -6.38
C LEU A 251 -3.97 -38.39 -5.32
N PRO A 252 -3.84 -38.78 -4.04
CA PRO A 252 -4.60 -38.15 -2.97
C PRO A 252 -4.36 -36.63 -2.91
N THR A 253 -5.43 -35.84 -2.77
CA THR A 253 -5.32 -34.37 -2.66
C THR A 253 -4.52 -33.93 -1.43
N SER A 254 -4.53 -34.76 -0.38
CA SER A 254 -3.69 -34.58 0.81
C SER A 254 -2.19 -34.51 0.49
N TRP A 255 -1.74 -35.12 -0.62
CA TRP A 255 -0.35 -35.06 -1.03
C TRP A 255 0.04 -33.70 -1.57
N GLY A 256 -0.84 -33.09 -2.38
CA GLY A 256 -0.65 -31.73 -2.84
C GLY A 256 -0.56 -30.77 -1.66
N ASN A 257 -1.41 -30.94 -0.64
CA ASN A 257 -1.37 -30.13 0.58
C ASN A 257 -0.04 -30.29 1.33
N ALA A 258 0.47 -31.51 1.44
CA ALA A 258 1.76 -31.77 2.09
C ALA A 258 2.94 -31.18 1.30
N LEU A 259 2.95 -31.33 -0.03
CA LEU A 259 3.98 -30.78 -0.91
C LEU A 259 3.98 -29.25 -0.93
N ARG A 260 2.79 -28.63 -0.89
CA ARG A 260 2.62 -27.17 -0.78
C ARG A 260 3.13 -26.63 0.55
N LYS A 261 2.86 -27.33 1.67
CA LYS A 261 3.35 -26.90 2.99
C LYS A 261 4.88 -26.91 3.07
N GLY A 262 5.54 -27.81 2.33
CA GLY A 262 6.98 -28.04 2.45
C GLY A 262 7.34 -28.57 3.85
N GLY A 263 8.62 -28.46 4.21
CA GLY A 263 9.12 -28.81 5.56
C GLY A 263 9.02 -30.29 5.95
N GLY A 264 8.77 -31.19 5.00
CA GLY A 264 8.61 -32.63 5.25
C GLY A 264 8.24 -33.47 4.02
N SER A 265 7.78 -32.82 2.95
CA SER A 265 7.46 -33.45 1.66
C SER A 265 7.97 -32.58 0.50
N PHE A 266 8.84 -33.12 -0.34
CA PHE A 266 9.44 -32.43 -1.49
C PHE A 266 9.51 -33.30 -2.76
N GLY A 267 8.98 -34.51 -2.70
CA GLY A 267 9.02 -35.46 -3.79
C GLY A 267 8.02 -36.59 -3.63
N VAL A 268 7.84 -37.33 -4.72
CA VAL A 268 7.04 -38.55 -4.80
C VAL A 268 8.00 -39.65 -5.18
N GLY A 269 7.84 -40.82 -4.60
CA GLY A 269 8.55 -42.00 -5.06
C GLY A 269 7.76 -43.26 -4.88
N VAL A 270 8.44 -44.37 -5.17
CA VAL A 270 7.88 -45.71 -5.17
C VAL A 270 8.70 -46.61 -4.26
N ASN A 271 8.05 -47.15 -3.24
CA ASN A 271 8.65 -48.01 -2.23
C ASN A 271 8.25 -49.47 -2.49
N HIS A 272 9.01 -50.14 -3.35
CA HIS A 272 8.72 -51.49 -3.83
C HIS A 272 7.40 -51.61 -4.63
N GLY A 273 7.15 -52.85 -5.09
CA GLY A 273 5.97 -53.24 -5.84
C GLY A 273 6.33 -53.76 -7.23
N GLY A 274 6.45 -55.08 -7.34
CA GLY A 274 6.68 -55.78 -8.60
C GLY A 274 8.02 -55.42 -9.25
N LYS A 275 8.00 -55.21 -10.56
CA LYS A 275 9.09 -54.64 -11.36
C LYS A 275 8.48 -53.64 -12.34
N ASN A 276 8.16 -52.47 -11.81
CA ASN A 276 7.58 -51.37 -12.59
C ASN A 276 8.66 -50.34 -12.87
N ILE A 277 8.89 -50.04 -14.15
CA ILE A 277 9.96 -49.16 -14.61
C ILE A 277 9.34 -47.95 -15.31
N PHE A 278 9.73 -46.78 -14.85
CA PHE A 278 9.35 -45.49 -15.42
C PHE A 278 10.58 -44.84 -16.07
N ARG A 279 10.36 -44.14 -17.19
CA ARG A 279 11.41 -43.45 -17.95
C ARG A 279 12.17 -42.47 -17.07
N SER A 280 13.45 -42.29 -17.34
CA SER A 280 14.24 -41.21 -16.75
C SER A 280 13.81 -39.85 -17.31
N LEU A 281 14.20 -38.76 -16.65
CA LEU A 281 13.93 -37.40 -17.14
C LEU A 281 14.58 -37.10 -18.50
N ALA A 282 15.70 -37.77 -18.82
CA ALA A 282 16.36 -37.64 -20.12
C ALA A 282 15.61 -38.38 -21.24
N GLN A 283 14.87 -39.44 -20.90
CA GLN A 283 14.03 -40.18 -21.86
C GLN A 283 12.66 -39.54 -22.04
N ASP A 284 12.13 -38.91 -20.98
CA ASP A 284 10.88 -38.16 -20.99
C ASP A 284 10.90 -37.11 -19.86
N GLY A 285 10.97 -35.83 -20.24
CA GLY A 285 11.00 -34.72 -19.29
C GLY A 285 9.72 -34.55 -18.45
N MET A 286 8.63 -35.23 -18.82
CA MET A 286 7.38 -35.29 -18.07
C MET A 286 7.33 -36.45 -17.08
N SER A 287 8.33 -37.33 -17.05
CA SER A 287 8.34 -38.47 -16.13
C SER A 287 8.24 -38.00 -14.68
N GLY A 288 7.16 -38.41 -14.01
CA GLY A 288 6.85 -38.02 -12.65
C GLY A 288 6.42 -36.57 -12.50
N ALA A 289 6.08 -35.83 -13.56
CA ALA A 289 5.52 -34.49 -13.42
C ALA A 289 4.23 -34.51 -12.60
N LEU A 290 4.01 -33.51 -11.76
CA LEU A 290 2.77 -33.35 -10.99
C LEU A 290 1.89 -32.29 -11.63
N ARG A 291 0.60 -32.58 -11.78
CA ARG A 291 -0.43 -31.61 -12.13
C ARG A 291 -1.27 -31.32 -10.90
N ILE A 292 -1.25 -30.08 -10.45
CA ILE A 292 -2.00 -29.61 -9.29
C ILE A 292 -3.12 -28.70 -9.76
N THR A 293 -4.36 -29.04 -9.39
CA THR A 293 -5.52 -28.16 -9.53
C THR A 293 -5.82 -27.53 -8.18
N ALA A 294 -5.89 -26.20 -8.12
CA ALA A 294 -6.17 -25.46 -6.91
C ALA A 294 -7.05 -24.22 -7.17
N THR A 295 -7.66 -23.69 -6.12
CA THR A 295 -8.38 -22.41 -6.15
C THR A 295 -7.73 -21.42 -5.18
N TYR A 296 -7.37 -20.24 -5.67
CA TYR A 296 -6.85 -19.11 -4.90
C TYR A 296 -6.94 -17.81 -5.69
#